data_AF-A0A3M6VVC1-F1
#
_entry.id   AF-A0A3M6VVC1-F1
#
_cell.length_a   1.000
_cell.length_b   1.000
_cell.length_c   1.000
_cell.angle_alpha   90.00
_cell.angle_beta   90.00
_cell.angle_gamma   90.00
#
_symmetry.space_group_name_H-M   'P 1'
#
loop_
_entity.id
_entity.type
_entity.pdbx_description
1 polymer ?
#
loop_
_entity_poly.entity_id
_entity_poly.type
_entity_poly.pdbx_seq_one_letter_code
_entity_poly.pdbx_strand_id
1 'polypeptide(L)'
;MLLLLPQLVLALISWMPQSSSTLSSNNPPVIELHPDISLPSQCVLYGVPQLFRVVKLQPATVYDIKVSYPATQPSKFTLQVEGVLLPVPFHDNVGDTYNNIARNLVKKQTMIPPGHRVLNTAKLRLHPNEVEGHESVRYRLEPSLETAVEVDFSLLAKVEGVQRPDSKLDMEKCVFDIVVEEVLLEMFPRHTVVLIGWLFVLLFVSGKWVLPYLEKKTALTCVEDRVELTQTKKF
;
A
#
# COMPACT_ATOMS: atom_id res chain seq x y z
N MET A 1 -31.49 30.16 -23.16
CA MET A 1 -31.41 30.02 -21.69
C MET A 1 -32.32 28.89 -21.25
N LEU A 2 -31.85 27.65 -21.26
CA LEU A 2 -32.60 26.50 -20.73
C LEU A 2 -31.63 25.39 -20.32
N LEU A 3 -31.64 25.10 -19.01
CA LEU A 3 -31.54 23.79 -18.38
C LEU A 3 -30.38 22.86 -18.80
N LEU A 4 -29.15 23.17 -18.39
CA LEU A 4 -28.03 22.20 -18.43
C LEU A 4 -27.19 22.17 -17.15
N LEU A 5 -27.66 22.78 -16.06
CA LEU A 5 -26.88 22.95 -14.83
C LEU A 5 -27.23 22.06 -13.61
N PRO A 6 -28.36 21.33 -13.51
CA PRO A 6 -28.60 20.51 -12.32
C PRO A 6 -28.03 19.08 -12.42
N GLN A 7 -27.61 18.60 -13.60
CA GLN A 7 -27.13 17.22 -13.76
C GLN A 7 -25.67 16.98 -13.35
N LEU A 8 -24.86 18.05 -13.24
CA LEU A 8 -23.44 17.91 -12.90
C LEU A 8 -23.20 17.79 -11.38
N VAL A 9 -24.17 18.18 -10.56
CA VAL A 9 -24.05 18.11 -9.09
C VAL A 9 -24.42 16.72 -8.55
N LEU A 10 -25.29 15.95 -9.22
CA LEU A 10 -25.63 14.60 -8.78
C LEU A 10 -24.55 13.55 -9.09
N ALA A 11 -23.67 13.79 -10.06
CA ALA A 11 -22.60 12.87 -10.43
C ALA A 11 -21.40 12.90 -9.45
N LEU A 12 -21.33 13.90 -8.56
CA LEU A 12 -20.24 14.06 -7.59
C LEU A 12 -20.55 13.45 -6.21
N ILE A 13 -21.76 12.94 -5.97
CA ILE A 13 -22.17 12.37 -4.67
C ILE A 13 -22.05 10.83 -4.66
N SER A 14 -21.78 10.18 -5.81
CA SER A 14 -21.64 8.71 -5.88
C SER A 14 -20.27 8.16 -5.45
N TRP A 15 -19.36 9.01 -4.96
CA TRP A 15 -18.12 8.61 -4.30
C TRP A 15 -18.20 8.88 -2.79
N MET A 16 -19.18 8.29 -2.13
CA MET A 16 -19.03 7.96 -0.72
C MET A 16 -18.68 6.48 -0.61
N PRO A 17 -17.61 6.12 0.13
CA PRO A 17 -17.41 4.73 0.50
C PRO A 17 -18.62 4.31 1.34
N GLN A 18 -19.40 3.37 0.80
CA GLN A 18 -20.41 2.67 1.58
C GLN A 18 -19.67 1.85 2.62
N SER A 19 -19.69 2.32 3.86
CA SER A 19 -19.35 1.50 5.02
C SER A 19 -20.39 0.38 5.12
N SER A 20 -20.09 -0.76 4.53
CA SER A 20 -20.81 -2.01 4.75
C SER A 20 -20.56 -2.45 6.19
N SER A 21 -21.53 -2.18 7.08
CA SER A 21 -21.57 -2.77 8.41
C SER A 21 -22.00 -4.23 8.30
N THR A 22 -21.04 -5.14 8.27
CA THR A 22 -21.31 -6.58 8.33
C THR A 22 -21.58 -7.03 9.76
N LEU A 23 -22.59 -7.89 9.86
CA LEU A 23 -23.17 -8.47 11.08
C LEU A 23 -22.14 -9.01 12.07
N SER A 24 -22.46 -8.78 13.34
CA SER A 24 -21.88 -9.38 14.54
C SER A 24 -21.75 -10.91 14.42
N SER A 25 -20.50 -11.37 14.40
CA SER A 25 -20.09 -12.72 14.76
C SER A 25 -19.17 -12.57 15.98
N ASN A 26 -19.26 -13.48 16.95
CA ASN A 26 -18.54 -13.51 18.25
C ASN A 26 -17.00 -13.60 18.15
N ASN A 27 -16.42 -13.19 17.03
CA ASN A 27 -14.98 -13.08 16.84
C ASN A 27 -14.52 -11.66 17.22
N PRO A 28 -13.25 -11.48 17.63
CA PRO A 28 -12.69 -10.15 17.82
C PRO A 28 -12.93 -9.30 16.56
N PRO A 29 -13.24 -7.99 16.71
CA PRO A 29 -13.57 -7.12 15.58
C PRO A 29 -12.41 -7.11 14.59
N VAL A 30 -12.61 -7.71 13.42
CA VAL A 30 -11.62 -7.76 12.35
C VAL A 30 -11.78 -6.49 11.52
N ILE A 31 -10.70 -5.72 11.39
CA ILE A 31 -10.71 -4.48 10.63
C ILE A 31 -10.32 -4.78 9.18
N GLU A 32 -11.19 -4.44 8.24
CA GLU A 32 -10.94 -4.65 6.81
C GLU A 32 -10.04 -3.55 6.24
N LEU A 33 -9.02 -3.98 5.50
CA LEU A 33 -8.06 -3.16 4.78
C LEU A 33 -8.18 -3.44 3.29
N HIS A 34 -8.19 -2.37 2.50
CA HIS A 34 -8.22 -2.44 1.04
C HIS A 34 -6.91 -1.88 0.48
N PRO A 35 -6.40 -2.43 -0.63
CA PRO A 35 -5.25 -1.86 -1.33
C PRO A 35 -5.48 -0.39 -1.69
N ASP A 36 -4.45 0.42 -1.52
CA ASP A 36 -4.36 1.86 -1.80
C ASP A 36 -5.34 2.74 -0.99
N ILE A 37 -6.01 2.18 0.03
CA ILE A 37 -6.87 2.91 0.96
C ILE A 37 -6.22 2.91 2.33
N SER A 38 -5.86 4.09 2.83
CA SER A 38 -5.33 4.24 4.18
C SER A 38 -6.44 4.29 5.23
N LEU A 39 -6.20 3.66 6.37
CA LEU A 39 -6.99 3.86 7.58
C LEU A 39 -6.24 4.79 8.52
N PRO A 40 -6.64 6.07 8.61
CA PRO A 40 -5.99 7.02 9.48
C PRO A 40 -6.43 6.83 10.94
N SER A 41 -5.56 7.25 11.87
CA SER A 41 -5.83 7.46 13.29
C SER A 41 -6.44 6.25 14.00
N GLN A 42 -5.97 5.04 13.68
CA GLN A 42 -6.32 3.86 14.46
C GLN A 42 -5.77 3.99 15.88
N CYS A 43 -6.61 3.68 16.86
CA CYS A 43 -6.25 3.78 18.27
C CYS A 43 -6.42 2.40 18.92
N VAL A 44 -5.32 1.82 19.40
CA VAL A 44 -5.30 0.49 20.02
C VAL A 44 -4.58 0.55 21.37
N LEU A 45 -4.82 -0.46 22.21
CA LEU A 45 -4.08 -0.59 23.47
C LEU A 45 -2.72 -1.26 23.23
N TYR A 46 -1.67 -0.78 23.89
CA TYR A 46 -0.39 -1.46 23.85
C TYR A 46 -0.47 -2.86 24.48
N GLY A 47 0.28 -3.81 23.92
CA GLY A 47 0.32 -5.19 24.39
C GLY A 47 -0.85 -6.07 23.95
N VAL A 48 -1.89 -5.48 23.32
CA VAL A 48 -3.03 -6.22 22.79
C VAL A 48 -2.89 -6.38 21.27
N PRO A 49 -2.92 -7.61 20.74
CA PRO A 49 -2.89 -7.82 19.29
C PRO A 49 -4.23 -7.44 18.67
N GLN A 50 -4.18 -6.61 17.62
CA GLN A 50 -5.34 -6.22 16.82
C GLN A 50 -5.36 -7.01 15.51
N LEU A 51 -6.51 -7.58 15.14
CA LEU A 51 -6.65 -8.35 13.91
C LEU A 51 -7.11 -7.46 12.75
N PHE A 52 -6.48 -7.63 11.60
CA PHE A 52 -6.77 -6.98 10.34
C PHE A 52 -6.96 -8.02 9.24
N ARG A 53 -7.85 -7.72 8.29
CA ARG A 53 -8.06 -8.50 7.08
C ARG A 53 -7.79 -7.66 5.86
N VAL A 54 -6.84 -8.06 5.04
CA VAL A 54 -6.62 -7.44 3.73
C VAL A 54 -7.45 -8.17 2.70
N VAL A 55 -8.35 -7.45 2.04
CA VAL A 55 -9.26 -8.01 1.03
C VAL A 55 -8.84 -7.65 -0.38
N LYS A 56 -9.35 -8.40 -1.38
CA LYS A 56 -9.19 -8.11 -2.82
C LYS A 56 -7.73 -8.10 -3.30
N LEU A 57 -6.87 -8.95 -2.73
CA LEU A 57 -5.49 -9.07 -3.19
C LEU A 57 -5.41 -9.84 -4.50
N GLN A 58 -4.65 -9.31 -5.47
CA GLN A 58 -4.38 -9.99 -6.72
C GLN A 58 -3.19 -10.94 -6.59
N PRO A 59 -3.28 -12.20 -7.04
CA PRO A 59 -2.20 -13.20 -6.88
C PRO A 59 -0.85 -12.75 -7.43
N ALA A 60 -0.86 -12.11 -8.61
CA ALA A 60 0.35 -11.69 -9.33
C ALA A 60 0.97 -10.36 -8.83
N THR A 61 0.36 -9.71 -7.83
CA THR A 61 0.76 -8.38 -7.36
C THR A 61 1.39 -8.47 -5.98
N VAL A 62 2.38 -7.63 -5.71
CA VAL A 62 3.05 -7.54 -4.41
C VAL A 62 2.49 -6.36 -3.64
N TYR A 63 2.25 -6.54 -2.35
CA TYR A 63 1.65 -5.53 -1.48
C TYR A 63 2.56 -5.24 -0.29
N ASP A 64 2.63 -3.98 0.13
CA ASP A 64 3.32 -3.55 1.33
C ASP A 64 2.30 -3.02 2.35
N ILE A 65 2.17 -3.69 3.50
CA ILE A 65 1.50 -3.15 4.67
C ILE A 65 2.48 -2.22 5.38
N LYS A 66 2.10 -0.96 5.55
CA LYS A 66 2.89 0.03 6.27
C LYS A 66 2.10 0.59 7.44
N VAL A 67 2.79 0.78 8.55
CA VAL A 67 2.26 1.41 9.75
C VAL A 67 3.07 2.68 10.02
N SER A 68 2.38 3.79 10.20
CA SER A 68 2.97 5.10 10.50
C SER A 68 2.45 5.57 11.85
N TYR A 69 3.30 6.13 12.70
CA TYR A 69 2.90 6.53 14.06
C TYR A 69 3.62 7.82 14.48
N PRO A 70 3.06 8.59 15.43
CA PRO A 70 3.69 9.81 15.92
C PRO A 70 5.06 9.53 16.55
N ALA A 71 6.04 10.37 16.23
CA ALA A 71 7.38 10.28 16.83
C ALA A 71 7.39 10.49 18.36
N THR A 72 6.33 11.08 18.91
CA THR A 72 6.13 11.24 20.36
C THR A 72 5.77 9.95 21.07
N GLN A 73 5.42 8.89 20.33
CA GLN A 73 5.06 7.57 20.85
C GLN A 73 6.07 6.52 20.36
N PRO A 74 7.23 6.37 21.03
CA PRO A 74 8.20 5.35 20.66
C PRO A 74 7.55 3.97 20.81
N SER A 75 7.29 3.33 19.68
CA SER A 75 6.48 2.12 19.58
C SER A 75 7.17 1.11 18.69
N LYS A 76 7.20 -0.14 19.14
CA LYS A 76 7.61 -1.30 18.36
C LYS A 76 6.37 -2.06 17.90
N PHE A 77 6.25 -2.24 16.58
CA PHE A 77 5.17 -3.01 15.97
C PHE A 77 5.64 -4.40 15.57
N THR A 78 4.84 -5.42 15.86
CA THR A 78 5.04 -6.79 15.37
C THR A 78 3.84 -7.17 14.52
N LEU A 79 4.10 -7.60 13.28
CA LEU A 79 3.09 -8.02 12.30
C LEU A 79 3.22 -9.53 12.10
N GLN A 80 2.12 -10.27 12.22
CA GLN A 80 2.09 -11.71 12.05
C GLN A 80 0.93 -12.13 11.16
N VAL A 81 1.18 -12.98 10.17
CA VAL A 81 0.12 -13.57 9.33
C VAL A 81 -0.56 -14.67 10.13
N GLU A 82 -1.87 -14.52 10.35
CA GLU A 82 -2.69 -15.45 11.13
C GLU A 82 -3.41 -16.43 10.20
N GLY A 83 -3.86 -15.97 9.03
CA GLY A 83 -4.67 -16.75 8.12
C GLY A 83 -4.58 -16.26 6.69
N VAL A 84 -4.80 -17.19 5.76
CA VAL A 84 -4.85 -16.90 4.33
C VAL A 84 -6.11 -17.52 3.78
N LEU A 85 -6.95 -16.73 3.14
CA LEU A 85 -8.21 -17.16 2.55
C LEU A 85 -8.05 -17.13 1.03
N LEU A 86 -8.02 -18.33 0.44
CA LEU A 86 -7.91 -18.52 -1.01
C LEU A 86 -9.28 -18.81 -1.63
N PRO A 87 -9.55 -18.30 -2.85
CA PRO A 87 -10.75 -18.68 -3.59
C PRO A 87 -10.67 -20.16 -3.98
N VAL A 88 -11.81 -20.85 -4.04
CA VAL A 88 -11.85 -22.25 -4.49
C VAL A 88 -11.53 -22.29 -5.99
N PRO A 89 -10.54 -23.08 -6.43
CA PRO A 89 -10.27 -23.25 -7.86
C PRO A 89 -11.44 -23.98 -8.50
N PHE A 90 -12.18 -23.30 -9.37
CA PHE A 90 -13.20 -23.94 -10.22
C PHE A 90 -12.50 -24.78 -11.28
N HIS A 91 -12.56 -26.10 -11.12
CA HIS A 91 -12.17 -27.07 -12.15
C HIS A 91 -13.37 -28.00 -12.39
N ASP A 92 -13.80 -28.14 -13.64
CA ASP A 92 -15.03 -28.84 -14.06
C ASP A 92 -15.13 -30.34 -13.67
N ASN A 93 -14.08 -30.92 -13.08
CA ASN A 93 -14.06 -32.32 -12.65
C ASN A 93 -14.05 -32.42 -11.11
N VAL A 94 -15.26 -32.34 -10.54
CA VAL A 94 -15.54 -32.32 -9.09
C VAL A 94 -14.94 -33.50 -8.31
N GLY A 95 -14.66 -34.65 -8.95
CA GLY A 95 -14.10 -35.84 -8.31
C GLY A 95 -12.57 -35.84 -8.13
N ASP A 96 -11.81 -35.22 -9.04
CA ASP A 96 -10.35 -35.23 -8.99
C ASP A 96 -9.79 -34.11 -8.11
N THR A 97 -10.56 -33.03 -7.94
CA THR A 97 -10.18 -31.82 -7.21
C THR A 97 -9.90 -32.09 -5.73
N TYR A 98 -10.75 -32.86 -5.02
CA TYR A 98 -10.52 -33.18 -3.61
C TYR A 98 -9.24 -33.99 -3.38
N ASN A 99 -8.98 -34.96 -4.27
CA ASN A 99 -7.80 -35.82 -4.19
C ASN A 99 -6.51 -35.06 -4.55
N ASN A 100 -6.58 -34.10 -5.48
CA ASN A 100 -5.46 -33.26 -5.86
C ASN A 100 -5.18 -32.15 -4.84
N ILE A 101 -6.20 -31.57 -4.21
CA ILE A 101 -6.05 -30.62 -3.08
C ILE A 101 -5.37 -31.32 -1.91
N ALA A 102 -5.85 -32.50 -1.50
CA ALA A 102 -5.23 -33.27 -0.43
C ALA A 102 -3.77 -33.65 -0.75
N ARG A 103 -3.48 -34.08 -1.98
CA ARG A 103 -2.10 -34.41 -2.41
C ARG A 103 -1.19 -33.18 -2.51
N ASN A 104 -1.68 -32.03 -2.93
CA ASN A 104 -0.90 -30.79 -2.98
C ASN A 104 -0.66 -30.19 -1.58
N LEU A 105 -1.61 -30.35 -0.65
CA LEU A 105 -1.45 -29.99 0.77
C LEU A 105 -0.30 -30.79 1.41
N VAL A 106 -0.22 -32.09 1.11
CA VAL A 106 0.84 -32.98 1.62
C VAL A 106 2.19 -32.71 0.94
N LYS A 107 2.20 -32.31 -0.35
CA LYS A 107 3.44 -32.07 -1.10
C LYS A 107 4.07 -30.71 -0.82
N LYS A 108 3.30 -29.67 -0.46
CA LYS A 108 3.82 -28.32 -0.10
C LYS A 108 4.36 -28.19 1.33
N GLN A 109 4.15 -29.18 2.21
CA GLN A 109 4.69 -29.23 3.59
C GLN A 109 6.24 -29.27 3.68
N THR A 110 6.95 -29.37 2.55
CA THR A 110 8.43 -29.32 2.51
C THR A 110 9.00 -27.91 2.28
N MET A 111 8.15 -26.88 2.15
CA MET A 111 8.61 -25.50 2.00
C MET A 111 8.59 -24.78 3.35
N ILE A 112 9.74 -24.24 3.73
CA ILE A 112 9.95 -23.51 4.99
C ILE A 112 8.96 -22.33 5.06
N PRO A 113 8.16 -22.18 6.14
CA PRO A 113 7.16 -21.13 6.23
C PRO A 113 7.83 -19.75 6.35
N PRO A 114 7.19 -18.67 5.88
CA PRO A 114 7.63 -17.31 6.18
C PRO A 114 7.41 -17.07 7.68
N GLY A 115 8.45 -17.41 8.45
CA GLY A 115 8.41 -17.39 9.91
C GLY A 115 8.07 -16.02 10.48
N HIS A 116 7.53 -16.04 11.69
CA HIS A 116 7.36 -14.92 12.62
C HIS A 116 8.44 -13.83 12.41
N ARG A 117 8.10 -12.79 11.64
CA ARG A 117 9.02 -11.70 11.32
C ARG A 117 8.84 -10.61 12.35
N VAL A 118 9.74 -10.60 13.34
CA VAL A 118 9.94 -9.44 14.21
C VAL A 118 10.58 -8.35 13.38
N LEU A 119 9.76 -7.50 12.78
CA LEU A 119 10.24 -6.37 12.00
C LEU A 119 10.59 -5.25 12.98
N ASN A 120 11.84 -4.79 12.94
CA ASN A 120 12.20 -3.52 13.56
C ASN A 120 11.64 -2.33 12.77
N THR A 121 11.11 -2.59 11.56
CA THR A 121 10.47 -1.61 10.69
C THR A 121 8.97 -1.84 10.65
N ALA A 122 8.20 -0.78 10.58
CA ALA A 122 6.74 -0.81 10.54
C ALA A 122 6.18 -1.22 9.16
N LYS A 123 6.82 -2.19 8.48
CA LYS A 123 6.51 -2.57 7.10
C LYS A 123 6.56 -4.09 6.89
N LEU A 124 5.44 -4.68 6.51
CA LEU A 124 5.32 -6.09 6.11
C LEU A 124 5.03 -6.17 4.61
N ARG A 125 5.78 -7.01 3.90
CA ARG A 125 5.58 -7.25 2.48
C ARG A 125 4.85 -8.57 2.25
N LEU A 126 3.74 -8.51 1.53
CA LEU A 126 2.87 -9.63 1.18
C LEU A 126 3.05 -10.01 -0.28
N HIS A 127 3.30 -11.30 -0.49
CA HIS A 127 3.37 -11.93 -1.80
C HIS A 127 2.26 -12.99 -1.85
N PRO A 128 1.06 -12.67 -2.35
CA PRO A 128 -0.10 -13.57 -2.29
C PRO A 128 0.20 -14.99 -2.81
N ASN A 129 0.97 -15.13 -3.89
CA ASN A 129 1.42 -16.42 -4.42
C ASN A 129 2.31 -17.23 -3.45
N GLU A 130 3.14 -16.57 -2.65
CA GLU A 130 4.00 -17.23 -1.65
C GLU A 130 3.21 -17.58 -0.38
N VAL A 131 2.19 -16.79 -0.08
CA VAL A 131 1.33 -16.89 1.09
C VAL A 131 0.36 -18.09 0.95
N GLU A 132 0.14 -18.62 -0.26
CA GLU A 132 -0.58 -19.89 -0.49
C GLU A 132 0.05 -21.12 0.20
N GLY A 133 1.33 -21.06 0.55
CA GLY A 133 2.04 -22.15 1.22
C GLY A 133 1.91 -22.13 2.74
N HIS A 134 1.19 -21.17 3.32
CA HIS A 134 1.16 -20.96 4.77
C HIS A 134 0.40 -22.09 5.50
N GLU A 135 0.80 -22.39 6.74
CA GLU A 135 0.20 -23.44 7.57
C GLU A 135 -1.27 -23.17 7.93
N SER A 136 -1.70 -21.92 7.86
CA SER A 136 -3.05 -21.45 8.20
C SER A 136 -3.90 -21.09 6.98
N VAL A 137 -3.56 -21.62 5.80
CA VAL A 137 -4.36 -21.46 4.58
C VAL A 137 -5.71 -22.16 4.73
N ARG A 138 -6.77 -21.40 4.45
CA ARG A 138 -8.16 -21.84 4.41
C ARG A 138 -8.73 -21.50 3.03
N TYR A 139 -9.56 -22.37 2.48
CA TYR A 139 -10.25 -22.10 1.23
C TYR A 139 -11.63 -21.51 1.51
N ARG A 140 -12.00 -20.44 0.77
CA ARG A 140 -13.31 -19.82 0.83
C ARG A 140 -14.33 -20.74 0.18
N LEU A 141 -15.24 -21.29 0.99
CA LEU A 141 -16.28 -22.21 0.51
C LEU A 141 -17.38 -21.51 -0.31
N GLU A 142 -17.47 -20.19 -0.23
CA GLU A 142 -18.40 -19.42 -1.05
C GLU A 142 -17.88 -19.29 -2.49
N PRO A 143 -18.69 -19.60 -3.50
CA PRO A 143 -18.31 -19.43 -4.89
C PRO A 143 -18.21 -17.93 -5.22
N SER A 144 -17.02 -17.35 -5.05
CA SER A 144 -16.71 -16.01 -5.56
C SER A 144 -16.27 -16.11 -7.01
N LEU A 145 -16.89 -15.31 -7.88
CA LEU A 145 -16.44 -15.12 -9.27
C LEU A 145 -15.05 -14.45 -9.36
N GLU A 146 -14.58 -13.89 -8.24
CA GLU A 146 -13.29 -13.20 -8.14
C GLU A 146 -12.19 -14.16 -7.65
N THR A 147 -11.06 -14.17 -8.35
CA THR A 147 -9.83 -14.88 -8.00
C THR A 147 -9.01 -14.15 -6.92
N ALA A 148 -9.69 -13.40 -6.06
CA ALA A 148 -9.06 -12.54 -5.06
C ALA A 148 -8.62 -13.35 -3.83
N VAL A 149 -7.43 -13.05 -3.33
CA VAL A 149 -6.89 -13.60 -2.07
C VAL A 149 -7.22 -12.65 -0.93
N GLU A 150 -7.53 -13.18 0.24
CA GLU A 150 -7.67 -12.41 1.47
C GLU A 150 -6.63 -12.88 2.49
N VAL A 151 -6.05 -11.97 3.27
CA VAL A 151 -5.02 -12.28 4.25
C VAL A 151 -5.40 -11.68 5.59
N ASP A 152 -5.50 -12.53 6.61
CA ASP A 152 -5.71 -12.14 8.00
C ASP A 152 -4.35 -12.02 8.70
N PHE A 153 -4.09 -10.88 9.33
CA PHE A 153 -2.87 -10.65 10.10
C PHE A 153 -3.15 -9.97 11.43
N SER A 154 -2.30 -10.22 12.43
CA SER A 154 -2.31 -9.56 13.71
C SER A 154 -1.21 -8.49 13.79
N LEU A 155 -1.55 -7.35 14.39
CA LEU A 155 -0.64 -6.25 14.69
C LEU A 155 -0.56 -6.08 16.19
N LEU A 156 0.64 -6.21 16.75
CA LEU A 156 0.91 -6.00 18.16
C LEU A 156 1.81 -4.77 18.33
N ALA A 157 1.28 -3.73 18.97
CA ALA A 157 2.05 -2.56 19.37
C ALA A 157 2.63 -2.76 20.79
N LYS A 158 3.91 -2.48 20.98
CA LYS A 158 4.58 -2.45 22.28
C LYS A 158 5.27 -1.11 22.47
N VAL A 159 5.20 -0.57 23.67
CA VAL A 159 5.95 0.63 24.02
C VAL A 159 7.45 0.33 23.97
N GLU A 160 8.20 1.21 23.31
CA GLU A 160 9.65 1.19 23.30
C GLU A 160 10.20 2.33 24.16
N GLY A 161 11.27 2.07 24.92
CA GLY A 161 11.91 3.07 25.77
C GLY A 161 11.34 3.17 27.19
N VAL A 162 11.82 4.17 27.93
CA VAL A 162 11.49 4.39 29.34
C VAL A 162 10.69 5.67 29.48
N GLN A 163 9.52 5.58 30.08
CA GLN A 163 8.69 6.74 30.37
C GLN A 163 9.37 7.61 31.43
N ARG A 164 9.48 8.92 31.16
CA ARG A 164 9.92 9.86 32.19
C ARG A 164 8.80 9.97 33.25
N PRO A 165 9.13 9.93 34.56
CA PRO A 165 8.14 10.03 35.64
C PRO A 165 7.22 11.27 35.55
N ASP A 166 7.72 12.37 34.99
CA ASP A 166 6.97 13.63 34.84
C ASP A 166 6.18 13.74 33.53
N SER A 167 6.18 12.70 32.68
CA SER A 167 5.53 12.77 31.37
C SER A 167 4.02 12.56 31.50
N LYS A 168 3.22 13.41 30.84
CA LYS A 168 1.76 13.25 30.71
C LYS A 168 1.35 12.39 29.50
N LEU A 169 2.29 11.70 28.87
CA LEU A 169 2.00 10.86 27.72
C LEU A 169 1.22 9.62 28.18
N ASP A 170 -0.01 9.50 27.69
CA ASP A 170 -0.81 8.29 27.85
C ASP A 170 -0.16 7.17 27.04
N MET A 171 0.63 6.33 27.73
CA MET A 171 1.29 5.16 27.14
C MET A 171 0.44 3.90 27.24
N GLU A 172 -0.86 4.03 27.54
CA GLU A 172 -1.80 2.91 27.46
C GLU A 172 -2.27 2.67 26.02
N LYS A 173 -2.30 3.74 25.21
CA LYS A 173 -2.84 3.74 23.85
C LYS A 173 -1.81 4.12 22.80
N CYS A 174 -1.81 3.38 21.70
CA CYS A 174 -1.03 3.63 20.51
C CYS A 174 -1.93 4.20 19.42
N VAL A 175 -1.52 5.31 18.81
CA VAL A 175 -2.20 5.86 17.63
C VAL A 175 -1.31 5.65 16.42
N PHE A 176 -1.87 5.09 15.35
CA PHE A 176 -1.15 4.86 14.11
C PHE A 176 -2.07 4.94 12.89
N ASP A 177 -1.46 5.22 11.75
CA ASP A 177 -2.07 5.07 10.44
C ASP A 177 -1.58 3.77 9.82
N ILE A 178 -2.47 3.03 9.15
CA ILE A 178 -2.12 1.81 8.44
C ILE A 178 -2.56 1.91 6.99
N VAL A 179 -1.71 1.46 6.08
CA VAL A 179 -1.99 1.46 4.63
C VAL A 179 -1.44 0.19 4.00
N VAL A 180 -2.18 -0.33 3.02
CA VAL A 180 -1.75 -1.42 2.15
C VAL A 180 -1.46 -0.80 0.79
N GLU A 181 -0.20 -0.78 0.37
CA GLU A 181 0.20 -0.20 -0.92
C GLU A 181 0.50 -1.29 -1.94
N GLU A 182 0.03 -1.09 -3.17
CA GLU A 182 0.45 -1.91 -4.32
C GLU A 182 1.87 -1.55 -4.78
N VAL A 183 2.74 -2.56 -4.86
CA VAL A 183 4.12 -2.43 -5.32
C VAL A 183 4.25 -2.99 -6.72
N LEU A 184 4.53 -2.11 -7.68
CA LEU A 184 4.91 -2.49 -9.03
C LEU A 184 6.39 -2.88 -9.11
N LEU A 185 6.69 -3.89 -9.94
CA LEU A 185 8.05 -4.36 -10.21
C LEU A 185 8.85 -4.64 -8.94
N GLU A 186 8.18 -5.09 -7.89
CA GLU A 186 8.80 -5.40 -6.59
C GLU A 186 9.51 -4.21 -5.90
N MET A 187 9.43 -2.99 -6.43
CA MET A 187 10.28 -1.89 -6.00
C MET A 187 9.55 -0.54 -5.88
N PHE A 188 8.55 -0.27 -6.72
CA PHE A 188 7.94 1.06 -6.79
C PHE A 188 6.46 1.04 -6.40
N PRO A 189 6.02 1.90 -5.47
CA PRO A 189 4.60 2.15 -5.27
C PRO A 189 3.95 2.59 -6.58
N ARG A 190 2.72 2.14 -6.84
CA ARG A 190 1.98 2.47 -8.06
C ARG A 190 1.91 3.98 -8.34
N HIS A 191 1.71 4.79 -7.30
CA HIS A 191 1.67 6.25 -7.41
C HIS A 191 3.00 6.87 -7.88
N THR A 192 4.14 6.24 -7.58
CA THR A 192 5.47 6.69 -8.03
C THR A 192 5.63 6.56 -9.54
N VAL A 193 4.99 5.57 -10.17
CA VAL A 193 5.04 5.39 -11.63
C VAL A 193 4.43 6.58 -12.36
N VAL A 194 3.32 7.12 -11.84
CA VAL A 194 2.68 8.32 -12.41
C VAL A 194 3.61 9.53 -12.32
N LEU A 195 4.29 9.71 -11.18
CA LEU A 195 5.28 10.76 -10.98
C LEU A 195 6.48 10.62 -11.94
N ILE A 196 6.98 9.40 -12.13
CA ILE A 196 8.06 9.11 -13.10
C ILE A 196 7.60 9.47 -14.51
N GLY A 197 6.37 9.11 -14.89
CA GLY A 197 5.78 9.49 -16.17
C GLY A 197 5.77 11.00 -16.39
N TRP A 198 5.30 11.77 -15.40
CA TRP A 198 5.32 13.23 -15.44
C TRP A 198 6.73 13.81 -15.51
N LEU A 199 7.68 13.23 -14.79
CA LEU A 199 9.08 13.65 -14.83
C LEU A 199 9.62 13.56 -16.27
N PHE A 200 9.36 12.45 -16.98
CA PHE A 200 9.77 12.31 -18.37
C PHE A 200 9.11 13.33 -19.30
N VAL A 201 7.82 13.61 -19.11
CA VAL A 201 7.11 14.65 -19.87
C VAL A 201 7.74 16.03 -19.64
N LEU A 202 7.99 16.39 -18.38
CA LEU A 202 8.63 17.67 -18.03
C LEU A 202 10.04 17.76 -18.59
N LEU A 203 10.81 16.68 -18.55
CA LEU A 203 12.17 16.61 -19.09
C LEU A 203 12.19 16.72 -20.62
N PHE A 204 11.20 16.13 -21.28
CA PHE A 204 11.03 16.28 -22.73
C PHE A 204 10.65 17.71 -23.11
N VAL A 205 9.71 18.33 -22.37
CA VAL A 205 9.30 19.71 -22.60
C VAL A 205 10.45 20.69 -22.34
N SER A 206 11.19 20.51 -21.24
CA SER A 206 12.34 21.36 -20.94
C SER A 206 13.45 21.20 -21.98
N GLY A 207 13.73 19.97 -22.41
CA GLY A 207 14.70 19.69 -23.47
C GLY A 207 14.31 20.32 -24.81
N LYS A 208 13.05 20.20 -25.23
CA LYS A 208 12.61 20.73 -26.54
C LYS A 208 12.37 22.23 -26.58
N TRP A 209 11.98 22.86 -25.46
CA TRP A 209 11.52 24.25 -25.46
C TRP A 209 12.41 25.16 -24.62
N VAL A 210 12.77 24.74 -23.42
CA VAL A 210 13.55 25.57 -22.48
C VAL A 210 15.02 25.59 -22.88
N LEU A 211 15.59 24.44 -23.25
CA LEU A 211 16.99 24.29 -23.64
C LEU A 211 17.37 25.15 -24.86
N PRO A 212 16.65 25.12 -26.01
CA PRO A 212 16.98 25.99 -27.14
C PRO A 212 16.71 27.47 -26.86
N TYR A 213 15.78 27.78 -25.97
CA TYR A 213 15.57 29.16 -25.53
C TYR A 213 16.75 29.67 -24.69
N LEU A 214 17.26 28.85 -23.77
CA LEU A 214 18.44 29.17 -22.97
C LEU A 214 19.69 29.28 -23.84
N GLU A 215 19.91 28.37 -24.79
CA GLU A 215 21.02 28.43 -25.75
C GLU A 215 20.98 29.71 -26.58
N LYS A 216 19.79 30.11 -27.09
CA LYS A 216 19.64 31.38 -27.81
C LYS A 216 19.93 32.57 -26.91
N LYS A 217 19.44 32.57 -25.68
CA LYS A 217 19.62 33.68 -24.74
C LYS A 217 21.10 33.83 -24.33
N THR A 218 21.79 32.74 -24.02
CA THR A 218 23.22 32.77 -23.69
C THR A 218 24.08 33.14 -24.89
N ALA A 219 23.73 32.68 -26.10
CA ALA A 219 24.40 33.09 -27.33
C ALA A 219 24.23 34.60 -27.59
N LEU A 220 23.04 35.16 -27.37
CA LEU A 220 22.78 36.60 -27.52
C LEU A 220 23.57 37.44 -26.51
N THR A 221 23.62 37.04 -25.24
CA THR A 221 24.44 37.72 -24.22
C THR A 221 25.93 37.70 -24.58
N CYS A 222 26.43 36.60 -25.15
CA CYS A 222 27.82 36.51 -25.59
C CYS A 222 28.15 37.38 -26.81
N VAL A 223 27.16 37.69 -27.67
CA VAL A 223 27.34 38.59 -28.82
C VAL A 223 27.34 40.06 -28.35
N GLU A 224 26.46 40.44 -27.43
CA GLU A 224 26.40 41.82 -26.88
C GLU A 224 27.73 42.20 -26.20
N ASP A 225 28.30 41.31 -25.37
CA ASP A 225 29.60 41.52 -24.70
C ASP A 225 30.76 41.75 -25.68
N ARG A 226 30.69 41.20 -26.91
CA ARG A 226 31.72 41.43 -27.95
C ARG A 226 31.58 42.78 -28.64
N VAL A 227 30.36 43.32 -28.72
CA VAL A 227 30.10 44.60 -29.40
C VAL A 227 30.60 45.77 -28.53
N GLU A 228 30.41 45.70 -27.21
CA GLU A 228 30.92 46.72 -26.28
C GLU A 228 32.46 46.80 -26.22
N LEU A 229 33.15 45.65 -26.34
CA LEU A 229 34.62 45.59 -26.37
C LEU A 229 35.23 46.19 -27.65
N THR A 230 34.47 46.29 -28.74
CA THR A 230 34.97 46.80 -30.02
C THR A 230 34.76 48.32 -30.17
N GLN A 231 33.80 48.91 -29.45
CA GLN A 231 33.51 50.35 -29.53
C GLN A 231 34.41 51.23 -28.64
N THR A 232 35.14 50.66 -27.68
CA THR A 232 36.07 51.39 -26.80
C THR A 232 37.50 51.53 -27.36
N LYS A 233 37.70 51.23 -28.65
CA LYS A 233 39.01 51.40 -29.31
C LYS A 233 38.90 52.27 -30.58
N LYS A 234 38.57 53.55 -30.40
CA LYS A 234 38.95 54.61 -31.34
C LYS A 234 39.36 55.86 -30.57
N PHE A 235 40.67 56.15 -30.71
CA PHE A 235 41.42 57.41 -30.54
C PHE A 235 40.98 58.39 -29.46
#